data_AF-A0A917ULZ4-F1
#
_entry.id   AF-A0A917ULZ4-F1
#
_cell.length_a   1.000
_cell.length_b   1.000
_cell.length_c   1.000
_cell.angle_alpha   90.00
_cell.angle_beta   90.00
_cell.angle_gamma   90.00
#
_symmetry.space_group_name_H-M   'P 1'
#
loop_
_entity.id
_entity.type
_entity.pdbx_description
1 polymer ?
#
loop_
_entity_poly.entity_id
_entity_poly.type
_entity_poly.pdbx_seq_one_letter_code
_entity_poly.pdbx_strand_id
1 'polypeptide(L)'
;MNRVSLLWRDLAPDARAMLQTVRTCLDAQPEGWNGPEGKAHAGLLIDRLENAWDQERVDLDTLWAIRALTSDFDLAGTVTCRAALETIHGHLRRIVELTADELAIDD
;
A
#
# COMPACT_ATOMS: atom_id res chain seq x y z
N MET A 1 18.70 6.60 15.33
CA MET A 1 17.72 5.97 14.42
C MET A 1 16.37 6.52 14.84
N ASN A 2 15.66 7.26 13.98
CA ASN A 2 14.35 7.82 14.34
C ASN A 2 13.30 6.70 14.40
N ARG A 3 12.15 6.98 15.02
CA ARG A 3 11.11 5.98 15.26
C ARG A 3 10.45 5.56 13.95
N VAL A 4 10.42 6.45 12.96
CA VAL A 4 9.87 6.21 11.62
C VAL A 4 10.68 5.16 10.84
N SER A 5 12.03 5.26 10.78
CA SER A 5 12.86 4.25 10.10
C SER A 5 12.79 2.87 10.77
N LEU A 6 12.65 2.83 12.10
CA LEU A 6 12.39 1.57 12.81
C LEU A 6 11.08 0.93 12.34
N LEU A 7 10.01 1.72 12.26
CA LEU A 7 8.71 1.25 11.83
C LEU A 7 8.74 0.75 10.38
N TRP A 8 9.43 1.44 9.46
CA TRP A 8 9.61 0.96 8.09
C TRP A 8 10.28 -0.41 8.05
N ARG A 9 11.38 -0.60 8.78
CA ARG A 9 12.12 -1.87 8.83
C ARG A 9 11.28 -3.00 9.41
N ASP A 10 10.57 -2.74 10.49
CA ASP A 10 9.75 -3.76 11.16
C ASP A 10 8.59 -4.20 10.26
N LEU A 11 8.00 -3.27 9.49
CA LEU A 11 6.88 -3.56 8.60
C LEU A 11 7.29 -4.07 7.21
N ALA A 12 8.55 -3.90 6.80
CA ALA A 12 9.00 -4.22 5.44
C ALA A 12 8.79 -5.70 5.03
N PRO A 13 9.10 -6.72 5.87
CA PRO A 13 8.87 -8.12 5.50
C PRO A 13 7.39 -8.42 5.26
N ASP A 14 6.53 -7.93 6.15
CA ASP A 14 5.08 -8.15 6.09
C ASP A 14 4.46 -7.39 4.92
N ALA A 15 4.89 -6.15 4.68
CA ALA A 15 4.42 -5.35 3.56
C ALA A 15 4.77 -5.99 2.21
N ARG A 16 5.97 -6.53 2.05
CA ARG A 16 6.36 -7.26 0.83
C ARG A 16 5.50 -8.50 0.61
N ALA A 17 5.24 -9.28 1.66
CA ALA A 17 4.35 -10.44 1.58
C ALA A 17 2.91 -10.04 1.20
N MET A 18 2.41 -8.92 1.75
CA MET A 18 1.10 -8.38 1.40
C MET A 18 1.04 -7.89 -0.04
N LEU A 19 2.03 -7.13 -0.51
CA LEU A 19 2.11 -6.65 -1.90
C LEU A 19 2.14 -7.82 -2.90
N GLN A 20 2.88 -8.89 -2.57
CA GLN A 20 2.90 -10.10 -3.39
C GLN A 20 1.56 -10.85 -3.39
N THR A 21 0.84 -10.82 -2.27
CA THR A 21 -0.54 -11.33 -2.19
C THR A 21 -1.46 -10.55 -3.12
N VAL A 22 -1.40 -9.21 -3.07
CA VAL A 22 -2.18 -8.33 -3.95
C VAL A 22 -1.85 -8.59 -5.42
N ARG A 23 -0.57 -8.77 -5.77
CA ARG A 23 -0.13 -9.06 -7.14
C ARG A 23 -0.67 -10.40 -7.65
N THR A 24 -0.58 -11.44 -6.82
CA THR A 24 -1.16 -12.76 -7.11
C THR A 24 -2.66 -12.67 -7.36
N CYS A 25 -3.37 -11.86 -6.58
CA CYS A 25 -4.80 -11.63 -6.78
C CYS A 25 -5.13 -10.92 -8.09
N LEU A 26 -4.35 -9.91 -8.47
CA LEU A 26 -4.50 -9.21 -9.74
C LEU A 26 -4.25 -10.14 -10.93
N ASP A 27 -3.32 -11.07 -10.79
CA ASP A 27 -3.01 -12.04 -11.84
C ASP A 27 -4.04 -13.16 -11.95
N ALA A 28 -4.65 -13.55 -10.83
CA ALA A 28 -5.72 -14.55 -10.80
C ALA A 28 -7.05 -14.04 -11.41
N GLN A 29 -7.23 -12.73 -11.56
CA GLN A 29 -8.39 -12.15 -12.22
C GLN A 29 -8.09 -11.85 -13.70
N PRO A 30 -8.69 -12.61 -14.66
CA PRO A 30 -8.35 -12.50 -16.08
C PRO A 30 -8.72 -11.15 -16.69
N GLU A 31 -9.78 -10.51 -16.20
CA GLU A 31 -10.15 -9.15 -16.60
C GLU A 31 -9.51 -8.09 -15.70
N GLY A 32 -8.83 -8.46 -14.62
CA GLY A 32 -8.39 -7.53 -13.59
C GLY A 32 -9.54 -6.86 -12.84
N TRP A 33 -9.19 -6.01 -11.88
CA TRP A 33 -10.19 -5.20 -11.19
C TRP A 33 -10.59 -4.08 -12.17
N ASN A 34 -11.83 -3.98 -12.61
CA ASN A 34 -12.34 -3.03 -13.63
C ASN A 34 -11.74 -3.14 -15.05
N GLY A 35 -11.39 -4.33 -15.53
CA GLY A 35 -10.88 -4.51 -16.88
C GLY A 35 -9.36 -4.30 -17.03
N PRO A 36 -8.82 -4.40 -18.25
CA PRO A 36 -7.37 -4.35 -18.50
C PRO A 36 -6.69 -3.08 -17.97
N GLU A 37 -7.39 -1.93 -18.00
CA GLU A 37 -6.88 -0.65 -17.50
C GLU A 37 -6.73 -0.66 -15.98
N GLY A 38 -7.69 -1.22 -15.25
CA GLY A 38 -7.61 -1.32 -13.80
C GLY A 38 -6.57 -2.33 -13.34
N LYS A 39 -6.32 -3.41 -14.10
CA LYS A 39 -5.16 -4.30 -13.88
C LYS A 39 -3.84 -3.53 -13.99
N ALA A 40 -3.66 -2.75 -15.05
CA ALA A 40 -2.45 -1.97 -15.27
C ALA A 40 -2.26 -0.91 -14.17
N HIS A 41 -3.34 -0.21 -13.80
CA HIS A 41 -3.32 0.79 -12.74
C HIS A 41 -2.95 0.19 -11.37
N ALA A 42 -3.54 -0.95 -11.02
CA ALA A 42 -3.23 -1.64 -9.76
C ALA A 42 -1.78 -2.15 -9.73
N GLY A 43 -1.27 -2.66 -10.86
CA GLY A 43 0.14 -3.04 -11.00
C GLY A 43 1.08 -1.85 -10.77
N LEU A 44 0.79 -0.69 -11.39
CA LEU A 44 1.56 0.54 -11.19
C LEU A 44 1.51 1.02 -9.73
N LEU A 45 0.38 0.87 -9.04
CA LEU A 45 0.32 1.22 -7.62
C LEU A 45 1.21 0.28 -6.79
N ILE A 46 1.16 -1.03 -7.03
CA ILE A 46 2.02 -1.99 -6.31
C ILE A 46 3.50 -1.62 -6.50
N ASP A 47 3.93 -1.35 -7.72
CA ASP A 47 5.33 -0.98 -8.00
C ASP A 47 5.72 0.32 -7.27
N ARG A 48 4.82 1.31 -7.20
CA ARG A 48 5.04 2.55 -6.41
C ARG A 48 5.15 2.26 -4.92
N LEU A 49 4.34 1.33 -4.40
CA LEU A 49 4.37 0.94 -3.00
C LEU A 49 5.67 0.21 -2.65
N GLU A 50 6.11 -0.75 -3.47
CA GLU A 50 7.40 -1.42 -3.30
C GLU A 50 8.54 -0.40 -3.24
N ASN A 51 8.54 0.57 -4.17
CA ASN A 51 9.52 1.65 -4.16
C ASN A 51 9.40 2.56 -2.92
N ALA A 52 8.19 2.84 -2.43
CA ALA A 52 7.98 3.61 -1.21
C ALA A 52 8.57 2.90 0.02
N TRP A 53 8.40 1.58 0.12
CA TRP A 53 9.01 0.75 1.17
C TRP A 53 10.53 0.70 1.08
N ASP A 54 11.09 0.52 -0.12
CA ASP A 54 12.55 0.47 -0.33
C ASP A 54 13.23 1.81 -0.04
N GLN A 55 12.54 2.92 -0.30
CA GLN A 55 13.03 4.26 -0.01
C GLN A 55 12.71 4.76 1.40
N GLU A 56 12.01 3.96 2.22
CA GLU A 56 11.47 4.37 3.53
C GLU A 56 10.70 5.71 3.45
N ARG A 57 9.95 5.90 2.36
CA ARG A 57 9.28 7.17 2.04
C ARG A 57 7.94 6.94 1.36
N VAL A 58 6.89 7.53 1.91
CA VAL A 58 5.55 7.54 1.31
C VAL A 58 5.04 8.98 1.17
N ASP A 59 4.39 9.27 0.05
CA ASP A 59 3.69 10.54 -0.17
C ASP A 59 2.17 10.39 0.03
N LEU A 60 1.49 11.52 0.24
CA LEU A 60 0.05 11.53 0.46
C LEU A 60 -0.73 11.03 -0.78
N ASP A 61 -0.22 11.27 -1.98
CA ASP A 61 -0.86 10.83 -3.23
C ASP A 61 -0.92 9.30 -3.31
N THR A 62 0.14 8.61 -2.89
CA THR A 62 0.20 7.15 -2.81
C THR A 62 -0.80 6.61 -1.80
N LEU A 63 -0.97 7.27 -0.64
CA LEU A 63 -2.00 6.92 0.34
C LEU A 63 -3.42 7.05 -0.23
N TRP A 64 -3.71 8.15 -0.90
CA TRP A 64 -5.00 8.38 -1.56
C TRP A 64 -5.26 7.37 -2.68
N ALA A 65 -4.23 7.02 -3.45
CA ALA A 65 -4.34 6.04 -4.52
C ALA A 65 -4.70 4.64 -3.97
N ILE A 66 -4.11 4.19 -2.86
CA ILE A 66 -4.51 2.92 -2.22
C ILE A 66 -5.98 2.97 -1.77
N ARG A 67 -6.39 4.08 -1.15
CA ARG A 67 -7.76 4.24 -0.67
C ARG A 67 -8.78 4.15 -1.81
N ALA A 68 -8.49 4.81 -2.94
CA ALA A 68 -9.29 4.70 -4.15
C ALA A 68 -9.33 3.23 -4.65
N LEU A 69 -8.16 2.57 -4.66
CA LEU A 69 -8.03 1.15 -5.02
C LEU A 69 -8.81 0.18 -4.11
N THR A 70 -9.04 0.52 -2.85
CA THR A 70 -9.90 -0.29 -1.96
C THR A 70 -11.40 0.03 -2.08
N SER A 71 -11.74 1.21 -2.59
CA SER A 71 -13.12 1.74 -2.61
C SER A 71 -13.82 1.51 -3.95
N ASP A 72 -13.08 1.62 -5.06
CA ASP A 72 -13.63 1.68 -6.42
C ASP A 72 -13.63 0.33 -7.17
N PHE A 73 -13.09 -0.71 -6.55
CA PHE A 73 -12.99 -2.04 -7.16
C PHE A 73 -14.00 -3.00 -6.56
N ASP A 74 -14.73 -3.72 -7.43
CA ASP A 74 -15.57 -4.84 -7.03
C ASP A 74 -14.69 -6.02 -6.63
N LEU A 75 -14.42 -6.10 -5.33
CA LEU A 75 -13.59 -7.14 -4.72
C LEU A 75 -14.42 -8.38 -4.31
N ALA A 76 -15.61 -8.58 -4.89
CA ALA A 76 -16.39 -9.80 -4.67
C ALA A 76 -15.63 -11.02 -5.21
N GLY A 77 -15.00 -11.77 -4.29
CA GLY A 77 -14.11 -12.90 -4.61
C GLY A 77 -12.64 -12.70 -4.25
N THR A 78 -12.25 -11.50 -3.78
CA THR A 78 -10.86 -11.13 -3.47
C THR A 78 -10.71 -10.58 -2.04
N VAL A 79 -11.46 -11.16 -1.09
CA VAL A 79 -11.46 -10.76 0.34
C VAL A 79 -10.05 -10.69 0.94
N THR A 80 -9.20 -11.69 0.63
CA THR A 80 -7.80 -11.73 1.11
C THR A 80 -6.98 -10.54 0.57
N CYS A 81 -7.24 -10.15 -0.67
CA CYS A 81 -6.53 -9.08 -1.36
C CYS A 81 -6.97 -7.71 -0.84
N ARG A 82 -8.27 -7.56 -0.57
CA ARG A 82 -8.83 -6.40 0.11
C ARG A 82 -8.16 -6.20 1.47
N ALA A 83 -8.14 -7.25 2.28
CA ALA A 83 -7.53 -7.21 3.61
C ALA A 83 -6.04 -6.83 3.56
N ALA A 84 -5.29 -7.34 2.57
CA ALA A 84 -3.90 -6.96 2.36
C ALA A 84 -3.75 -5.47 2.02
N LEU A 85 -4.57 -4.92 1.11
CA LEU A 85 -4.55 -3.50 0.76
C LEU A 85 -4.95 -2.60 1.94
N GLU A 86 -5.99 -2.96 2.69
CA GLU A 86 -6.42 -2.22 3.88
C GLU A 86 -5.32 -2.20 4.96
N THR A 87 -4.61 -3.32 5.13
CA THR A 87 -3.48 -3.41 6.06
C THR A 87 -2.30 -2.54 5.62
N ILE A 88 -1.92 -2.61 4.33
CA ILE A 88 -0.91 -1.73 3.71
C ILE A 88 -1.28 -0.25 3.93
N HIS A 89 -2.53 0.12 3.66
CA HIS A 89 -3.02 1.49 3.87
C HIS A 89 -2.89 1.92 5.34
N GLY A 90 -3.27 1.05 6.29
CA GLY A 90 -3.13 1.30 7.72
C GLY A 90 -1.67 1.52 8.14
N HIS A 91 -0.74 0.71 7.63
CA HIS A 91 0.69 0.85 7.88
C HIS A 91 1.23 2.20 7.39
N LEU A 92 0.94 2.56 6.14
CA LEU A 92 1.41 3.81 5.56
C LEU A 92 0.81 5.04 6.25
N ARG A 93 -0.48 4.96 6.61
CA ARG A 93 -1.14 6.03 7.37
C ARG A 93 -0.43 6.22 8.71
N ARG A 94 -0.10 5.14 9.42
CA ARG A 94 0.60 5.21 10.70
C ARG A 94 1.99 5.84 10.57
N ILE A 95 2.70 5.52 9.49
CA ILE A 95 4.00 6.12 9.17
C ILE A 95 3.88 7.63 8.95
N VAL A 96 2.89 8.06 8.16
CA VAL A 96 2.64 9.49 7.92
C VAL A 96 2.25 10.24 9.20
N GLU A 97 1.36 9.68 10.01
CA GLU A 97 0.97 10.26 11.31
C GLU A 97 2.19 10.46 12.22
N LEU A 98 3.05 9.44 12.36
CA LEU A 98 4.27 9.53 13.17
C LEU A 98 5.30 10.52 12.61
N THR A 99 5.40 10.62 11.28
CA THR A 99 6.32 11.57 10.63
C THR A 99 5.86 13.01 10.89
N ALA A 100 4.55 13.26 10.86
CA ALA A 100 3.98 14.56 11.21
C ALA A 100 4.17 14.90 12.70
N ASP A 101 3.97 13.92 13.59
CA ASP A 101 4.21 14.09 15.03
C ASP A 101 5.69 14.40 15.32
N GLU A 102 6.65 13.72 14.68
CA GLU A 102 8.08 14.01 14.84
C GLU A 102 8.43 15.44 14.37
N LEU A 103 7.91 15.87 13.23
CA LEU A 103 8.15 17.23 12.71
C LEU A 103 7.54 18.33 13.59
N ALA A 104 6.41 18.05 14.25
CA ALA A 104 5.74 18.99 15.14
C ALA A 104 6.39 19.12 16.53
N ILE A 105 7.27 18.19 16.91
CA ILE A 105 8.01 18.22 18.19
C ILE A 105 9.31 19.04 18.06
N ASP A 106 9.84 19.16 16.84
CA ASP A 106 11.08 19.89 16.55
C ASP A 106 10.86 21.41 16.28
N ASP A 107 9.61 21.88 16.28
CA ASP A 107 9.18 23.30 16.20
C ASP A 107 8.81 23.88 17.58
#